data_AF-A0A6H5KM60-F1
#
_entry.id   AF-A0A6H5KM60-F1
#
_cell.length_a   1.000
_cell.length_b   1.000
_cell.length_c   1.000
_cell.angle_alpha   90.00
_cell.angle_beta   90.00
_cell.angle_gamma   90.00
#
_symmetry.space_group_name_H-M   'P 1'
#
loop_
_entity.id
_entity.type
_entity.pdbx_description
1 polymer ?
#
loop_
_entity_poly.entity_id
_entity_poly.type
_entity_poly.pdbx_seq_one_letter_code
_entity_poly.pdbx_strand_id
1 'polypeptide(L)'
;MIQLMVLLYKGVWKNEYAPRRWREGVVVNLLKKGDKTDPGKYRRITLLNIVEKVFCKLLYHRIVGALEKERMISEGQAGRIIQGTKREGKPTYCFFLDVQKAYNTAWRNGLWKQLSEFGIKEKMWRVLKKMTQCTKAQSCWTENRERTVSGTLLAVCLGV
;
A
#
# COMPACT_ATOMS: atom_id res chain seq x y z
N MET A 1 -8.50 23.36 11.51
CA MET A 1 -7.68 22.14 11.22
C MET A 1 -7.90 21.58 9.81
N ILE A 2 -9.15 21.26 9.40
CA ILE A 2 -9.44 20.64 8.08
C ILE A 2 -8.98 21.52 6.90
N GLN A 3 -9.23 22.83 6.95
CA GLN A 3 -8.81 23.76 5.90
C GLN A 3 -7.30 23.75 5.65
N LEU A 4 -6.48 23.63 6.71
CA LEU A 4 -5.04 23.55 6.60
C LEU A 4 -4.60 22.24 5.92
N MET A 5 -5.25 21.12 6.24
CA MET A 5 -5.00 19.84 5.56
C MET A 5 -5.34 19.92 4.07
N VAL A 6 -6.46 20.56 3.72
CA VAL A 6 -6.86 20.75 2.32
C VAL A 6 -5.83 21.62 1.58
N LEU A 7 -5.37 22.71 2.17
CA LEU A 7 -4.32 23.56 1.57
C LEU A 7 -3.01 22.79 1.38
N LEU A 8 -2.60 22.02 2.38
CA LEU A 8 -1.43 21.15 2.30
C LEU A 8 -1.55 20.14 1.17
N TYR A 9 -2.68 19.44 1.06
CA TYR A 9 -2.93 18.44 0.02
C TYR A 9 -3.00 19.06 -1.38
N LYS A 10 -3.60 20.25 -1.51
CA LYS A 10 -3.57 21.02 -2.76
C LYS A 10 -2.14 21.40 -3.15
N GLY A 11 -1.31 21.81 -2.19
CA GLY A 11 0.11 22.10 -2.42
C GLY A 11 0.90 20.87 -2.85
N VAL A 12 0.74 19.75 -2.15
CA VAL A 12 1.37 18.46 -2.50
C VAL A 12 0.94 18.00 -3.89
N TRP A 13 -0.36 18.11 -4.21
CA TRP A 13 -0.87 17.79 -5.53
C TRP A 13 -0.29 18.73 -6.58
N LYS A 14 -0.28 20.06 -6.35
CA LYS A 14 0.25 21.05 -7.30
C LYS A 14 1.73 20.80 -7.63
N ASN A 15 2.54 20.61 -6.60
CA ASN A 15 4.00 20.49 -6.70
C ASN A 15 4.48 19.06 -6.94
N GLU A 16 3.57 18.08 -6.90
CA GLU A 16 3.87 16.65 -7.01
C GLU A 16 4.95 16.19 -6.02
N TYR A 17 4.98 16.77 -4.82
CA TYR A 17 6.02 16.50 -3.83
C TYR A 17 5.44 16.51 -2.42
N ALA A 18 5.65 15.40 -1.70
CA ALA A 18 5.25 15.27 -0.31
C ALA A 18 6.26 15.97 0.63
N PRO A 19 5.83 16.52 1.78
CA PRO A 19 6.73 17.01 2.82
C PRO A 19 7.72 15.94 3.28
N ARG A 20 8.92 16.35 3.71
CA ARG A 20 9.97 15.41 4.18
C ARG A 20 9.50 14.52 5.33
N ARG A 21 8.81 15.09 6.31
CA ARG A 21 8.29 14.36 7.48
C ARG A 21 7.27 13.28 7.15
N TRP A 22 6.63 13.31 5.99
CA TRP A 22 5.74 12.22 5.58
C TRP A 22 6.54 10.98 5.19
N ARG A 23 7.79 11.17 4.80
CA ARG A 23 8.67 10.10 4.33
C ARG A 23 9.43 9.41 5.45
N GLU A 24 9.18 9.78 6.69
CA GLU A 24 9.86 9.25 7.86
C GLU A 24 8.88 8.29 8.55
N GLY A 25 9.29 7.02 8.69
CA GLY A 25 8.51 5.98 9.36
C GLY A 25 9.27 5.36 10.53
N VAL A 26 8.55 5.04 11.60
CA VAL A 26 9.13 4.34 12.77
C VAL A 26 8.91 2.85 12.62
N VAL A 27 9.98 2.07 12.65
CA VAL A 27 9.87 0.61 12.60
C VAL A 27 9.60 0.05 14.00
N VAL A 28 8.53 -0.72 14.13
CA VAL A 28 8.20 -1.49 15.34
C VAL A 28 8.13 -2.98 14.98
N ASN A 29 8.65 -3.82 15.87
CA ASN A 29 8.58 -5.28 15.73
C ASN A 29 7.44 -5.81 16.60
N LEU A 30 6.45 -6.47 15.99
CA LEU A 30 5.38 -7.16 16.70
C LEU A 30 5.70 -8.65 16.79
N LEU A 31 5.77 -9.19 18.00
CA LEU A 31 5.98 -10.61 18.22
C LEU A 31 4.77 -11.42 17.73
N LYS A 32 5.01 -12.42 16.88
CA LYS A 32 4.04 -13.49 16.56
C LYS A 32 4.08 -14.56 17.65
N LYS A 33 3.05 -15.41 17.72
CA LYS A 33 3.05 -16.58 18.63
C LYS A 33 4.32 -17.42 18.45
N GLY A 34 4.92 -17.82 19.57
CA GLY A 34 6.14 -18.64 19.62
C GLY A 34 7.21 -18.03 20.52
N ASP A 35 8.45 -18.47 20.30
CA ASP A 35 9.62 -18.06 21.08
C ASP A 35 9.97 -16.58 20.84
N LYS A 36 10.29 -15.86 21.92
CA LYS A 36 10.72 -14.46 21.90
C LYS A 36 12.16 -14.31 21.41
N THR A 37 12.96 -15.37 21.47
CA THR A 37 14.37 -15.35 21.08
C THR A 37 14.57 -15.50 19.57
N ASP A 38 13.59 -16.06 18.84
CA ASP A 38 13.65 -16.23 17.39
C ASP A 38 13.31 -14.91 16.65
N PRO A 39 14.27 -14.27 15.95
CA PRO A 39 14.04 -13.05 15.19
C PRO A 39 13.01 -13.23 14.06
N GLY A 40 12.86 -14.46 13.55
CA GLY A 40 11.89 -14.82 12.51
C GLY A 40 10.43 -14.76 12.98
N LYS A 41 10.19 -14.77 14.30
CA LYS A 41 8.85 -14.61 14.88
C LYS A 41 8.39 -13.17 14.99
N TYR A 42 9.22 -12.19 14.67
CA TYR A 42 8.78 -10.79 14.69
C TYR A 42 8.24 -10.34 13.33
N ARG A 43 7.05 -9.73 13.35
CA ARG A 43 6.50 -8.99 12.23
C ARG A 43 6.96 -7.54 12.30
N ARG A 44 7.79 -7.15 11.36
CA ARG A 44 8.19 -5.75 11.18
C ARG A 44 7.00 -4.94 10.64
N ILE A 45 6.63 -3.89 11.34
CA ILE A 45 5.61 -2.91 10.92
C ILE A 45 6.25 -1.53 10.91
N THR A 46 5.87 -0.70 9.94
CA THR A 46 6.30 0.70 9.92
C THR A 46 5.11 1.60 10.22
N LEU A 47 5.26 2.42 11.25
CA LEU A 47 4.31 3.46 11.61
C LEU A 47 4.57 4.68 10.73
N LEU A 48 3.61 4.97 9.85
CA LEU A 48 3.64 6.12 8.95
C LEU A 48 2.92 7.34 9.55
N ASN A 49 3.26 8.52 9.04
CA ASN A 49 2.63 9.78 9.40
C ASN A 49 1.12 9.74 9.12
N ILE A 50 0.29 10.15 10.09
CA ILE A 50 -1.16 10.13 9.94
C ILE A 50 -1.66 11.02 8.80
N VAL A 51 -1.02 12.18 8.59
CA VAL A 51 -1.37 13.12 7.53
C VAL A 51 -1.10 12.51 6.15
N GLU A 52 -0.02 11.75 6.02
CA GLU A 52 0.30 10.99 4.81
C GLU A 52 -0.72 9.88 4.58
N LYS A 53 -1.10 9.12 5.63
CA LYS A 53 -2.11 8.05 5.52
C LYS A 53 -3.44 8.58 4.99
N VAL A 54 -3.89 9.73 5.50
CA VAL A 54 -5.13 10.37 5.03
C VAL A 54 -5.01 10.79 3.57
N PHE A 55 -3.85 11.32 3.15
CA PHE A 55 -3.62 11.65 1.76
C PHE A 55 -3.59 10.41 0.84
N CYS A 56 -2.90 9.33 1.25
CA CYS A 56 -2.92 8.05 0.54
C CYS A 56 -4.34 7.52 0.39
N LYS A 57 -5.17 7.60 1.45
CA LYS A 57 -6.57 7.16 1.39
C LYS A 57 -7.38 7.97 0.38
N LEU A 58 -7.13 9.28 0.30
CA LEU A 58 -7.75 10.14 -0.72
C LEU A 58 -7.31 9.76 -2.14
N LEU A 59 -6.02 9.49 -2.36
CA LEU A 59 -5.53 9.01 -3.66
C LEU A 59 -6.13 7.65 -4.02
N TYR A 60 -6.18 6.73 -3.06
CA TYR A 60 -6.82 5.42 -3.21
C TYR A 60 -8.25 5.57 -3.71
N HIS A 61 -9.08 6.38 -3.06
CA HIS A 61 -10.47 6.57 -3.47
C HIS A 61 -10.60 7.15 -4.88
N ARG A 62 -9.69 8.04 -5.30
CA ARG A 62 -9.67 8.56 -6.67
C ARG A 62 -9.31 7.49 -7.69
N ILE A 63 -8.33 6.64 -7.36
CA ILE A 63 -7.88 5.56 -8.23
C ILE A 63 -8.97 4.49 -8.35
N VAL A 64 -9.46 3.97 -7.21
CA VAL A 64 -10.49 2.95 -7.20
C VAL A 64 -11.76 3.45 -7.85
N GLY A 65 -12.21 4.68 -7.55
CA GLY A 65 -13.38 5.25 -8.21
C GLY A 65 -13.22 5.36 -9.73
N ALA A 66 -12.02 5.66 -10.22
CA ALA A 66 -11.74 5.63 -11.66
C ALA A 66 -11.75 4.21 -12.24
N LEU A 67 -11.11 3.25 -11.56
CA LEU A 67 -11.05 1.85 -12.01
C LEU A 67 -12.42 1.15 -11.98
N GLU A 68 -13.26 1.45 -11.00
CA GLU A 68 -14.63 0.95 -10.91
C GLU A 68 -15.50 1.49 -12.04
N LYS A 69 -15.38 2.78 -12.36
CA LYS A 69 -16.10 3.40 -13.48
C LYS A 69 -15.76 2.74 -14.82
N GLU A 70 -14.48 2.42 -15.02
CA GLU A 70 -13.97 1.74 -16.21
C GLU A 70 -14.14 0.20 -16.15
N ARG A 71 -14.79 -0.34 -15.09
CA ARG A 71 -14.98 -1.79 -14.85
C ARG A 71 -13.68 -2.62 -14.89
N MET A 72 -12.55 -2.00 -14.55
CA MET A 72 -11.22 -2.63 -14.56
C MET A 72 -10.95 -3.47 -13.31
N ILE A 73 -11.76 -3.34 -12.26
CA ILE A 73 -11.69 -4.19 -11.08
C ILE A 73 -12.51 -5.45 -11.35
N SER A 74 -11.83 -6.59 -11.50
CA SER A 74 -12.49 -7.85 -11.80
C SER A 74 -13.41 -8.29 -10.65
N GLU A 75 -14.50 -8.97 -11.00
CA GLU A 75 -15.39 -9.61 -10.02
C GLU A 75 -14.74 -10.84 -9.35
N GLY A 76 -13.56 -11.25 -9.83
CA GLY A 76 -12.82 -12.44 -9.43
C GLY A 76 -12.07 -12.32 -8.10
N GLN A 77 -12.59 -11.57 -7.13
CA GLN A 77 -12.08 -11.69 -5.77
C GLN A 77 -12.49 -13.05 -5.23
N ALA A 78 -11.55 -13.82 -4.68
CA ALA A 78 -11.79 -15.19 -4.21
C ALA A 78 -13.04 -15.31 -3.31
N GLY A 79 -13.27 -14.32 -2.44
CA GLY A 79 -14.47 -14.27 -1.60
C GLY A 79 -15.78 -14.11 -2.37
N ARG A 80 -15.79 -13.32 -3.45
CA ARG A 80 -16.96 -13.14 -4.33
C ARG A 80 -17.25 -14.39 -5.16
N ILE A 81 -16.20 -15.07 -5.65
CA ILE A 81 -16.32 -16.32 -6.40
C ILE A 81 -16.96 -17.41 -5.53
N ILE A 82 -16.44 -17.63 -4.32
CA ILE A 82 -16.95 -18.64 -3.38
C ILE A 82 -18.41 -18.36 -3.00
N GLN A 83 -18.77 -17.09 -2.79
CA GLN A 83 -20.15 -16.71 -2.49
C GLN A 83 -21.08 -16.96 -3.69
N GLY A 84 -20.64 -16.68 -4.90
CA GLY A 84 -21.40 -16.91 -6.13
C GLY A 84 -21.67 -18.40 -6.36
N THR A 85 -20.63 -19.24 -6.33
CA THR A 85 -20.78 -20.70 -6.54
C THR A 85 -21.64 -21.35 -5.46
N LYS A 86 -21.56 -20.88 -4.21
CA LYS A 86 -22.41 -21.34 -3.11
C LYS A 86 -23.88 -20.99 -3.31
N ARG A 87 -24.20 -19.80 -3.85
CA ARG A 87 -25.58 -19.39 -4.18
C ARG A 87 -26.17 -20.25 -5.30
N GLU A 88 -25.32 -20.65 -6.25
CA GLU A 88 -25.72 -21.47 -7.40
C GLU A 88 -25.76 -22.97 -7.08
N GLY A 89 -25.47 -23.38 -5.84
CA GLY A 89 -25.47 -24.79 -5.43
C GLY A 89 -24.38 -25.64 -6.11
N LYS A 90 -23.34 -25.00 -6.67
CA LYS A 90 -22.29 -25.70 -7.40
C LYS A 90 -21.25 -26.29 -6.45
N PRO A 91 -20.77 -27.52 -6.69
CA PRO A 91 -19.64 -28.07 -5.95
C PRO A 91 -18.44 -27.14 -6.10
N THR A 92 -17.88 -26.71 -4.96
CA THR A 92 -16.81 -25.72 -4.90
C THR A 92 -15.60 -26.33 -4.21
N TYR A 93 -14.46 -26.32 -4.89
CA TYR A 93 -13.19 -26.77 -4.33
C TYR A 93 -12.29 -25.55 -4.11
N CYS A 94 -11.67 -25.45 -2.94
CA CYS A 94 -10.79 -24.35 -2.58
C CYS A 94 -9.41 -24.89 -2.23
N PHE A 95 -8.36 -24.26 -2.77
CA PHE A 95 -6.99 -24.46 -2.32
C PHE A 95 -6.44 -23.14 -1.79
N PHE A 96 -5.67 -23.21 -0.72
CA PHE A 96 -5.06 -22.04 -0.09
C PHE A 96 -3.60 -21.93 -0.52
N LEU A 97 -3.24 -20.77 -1.09
CA LEU A 97 -1.86 -20.45 -1.45
C LEU A 97 -1.32 -19.38 -0.49
N ASP A 98 -0.35 -19.74 0.34
CA ASP A 98 0.36 -18.77 1.19
C ASP A 98 1.66 -18.34 0.51
N VAL A 99 1.68 -17.10 0.01
CA VAL A 99 2.85 -16.53 -0.66
C VAL A 99 3.75 -15.87 0.37
N GLN A 100 4.91 -16.48 0.63
CA GLN A 100 5.86 -15.94 1.58
C GLN A 100 6.37 -14.56 1.14
N LYS A 101 6.23 -13.55 2.02
CA LYS A 101 6.76 -12.19 1.83
C LYS A 101 6.27 -11.49 0.54
N ALA A 102 5.05 -11.76 0.07
CA ALA A 102 4.47 -11.23 -1.18
C ALA A 102 4.73 -9.73 -1.44
N TYR A 103 4.57 -8.86 -0.44
CA TYR A 103 4.81 -7.41 -0.61
C TYR A 103 6.28 -7.05 -0.84
N ASN A 104 7.22 -7.82 -0.28
CA ASN A 104 8.64 -7.58 -0.43
C ASN A 104 9.16 -8.08 -1.78
N THR A 105 8.51 -9.11 -2.35
CA THR A 105 8.89 -9.77 -3.60
C THR A 105 8.15 -9.23 -4.81
N ALA A 106 7.16 -8.35 -4.63
CA ALA A 106 6.40 -7.76 -5.73
C ALA A 106 7.29 -7.02 -6.74
N TRP A 107 7.10 -7.31 -8.03
CA TRP A 107 7.84 -6.68 -9.12
C TRP A 107 7.40 -5.24 -9.34
N ARG A 108 8.16 -4.29 -8.79
CA ARG A 108 7.80 -2.86 -8.79
C ARG A 108 7.69 -2.27 -10.19
N ASN A 109 8.61 -2.60 -11.09
CA ASN A 109 8.57 -2.05 -12.46
C ASN A 109 7.33 -2.55 -13.22
N GLY A 110 6.99 -3.84 -13.07
CA GLY A 110 5.76 -4.41 -13.60
C GLY A 110 4.52 -3.73 -13.04
N LEU A 111 4.47 -3.51 -11.72
CA LEU A 111 3.37 -2.80 -11.08
C LEU A 111 3.19 -1.38 -11.64
N TRP A 112 4.27 -0.61 -11.79
CA TRP A 112 4.18 0.74 -12.36
C TRP A 112 3.74 0.74 -13.82
N LYS A 113 4.13 -0.29 -14.60
CA LYS A 113 3.68 -0.49 -15.97
C LYS A 113 2.18 -0.80 -16.01
N GLN A 114 1.71 -1.74 -15.20
CA GLN A 114 0.29 -2.08 -15.09
C GLN A 114 -0.56 -0.88 -14.68
N LEU A 115 -0.14 -0.11 -13.67
CA LEU A 115 -0.87 1.10 -13.26
C LEU A 115 -1.01 2.11 -14.41
N SER A 116 0.03 2.26 -15.24
CA SER A 116 -0.02 3.11 -16.44
C SER A 116 -0.97 2.56 -17.50
N GLU A 117 -1.00 1.24 -17.71
CA GLU A 117 -1.93 0.56 -18.62
C GLU A 117 -3.39 0.68 -18.15
N PHE A 118 -3.63 0.66 -16.83
CA PHE A 118 -4.93 0.94 -16.21
C PHE A 118 -5.37 2.42 -16.28
N GLY A 119 -4.62 3.28 -16.98
CA GLY A 119 -4.98 4.69 -17.19
C GLY A 119 -4.50 5.63 -16.09
N ILE A 120 -3.78 5.15 -15.07
CA ILE A 120 -3.17 6.00 -14.05
C ILE A 120 -1.88 6.58 -14.63
N LYS A 121 -2.03 7.70 -15.35
CA LYS A 121 -0.93 8.37 -16.07
C LYS A 121 -0.59 9.73 -15.47
N GLU A 122 0.49 10.30 -15.99
CA GLU A 122 0.93 11.67 -15.74
C GLU A 122 1.08 12.02 -14.24
N LYS A 123 0.28 12.98 -13.78
CA LYS A 123 0.39 13.61 -12.47
C LYS A 123 0.08 12.64 -11.34
N MET A 124 -0.96 11.83 -11.47
CA MET A 124 -1.31 10.82 -10.46
C MET A 124 -0.17 9.82 -10.30
N TRP A 125 0.35 9.32 -11.42
CA TRP A 125 1.47 8.39 -11.43
C TRP A 125 2.74 8.99 -10.81
N ARG A 126 3.09 10.24 -11.14
CA ARG A 126 4.26 10.94 -10.56
C ARG A 126 4.12 11.14 -9.06
N VAL A 127 2.94 11.52 -8.58
CA VAL A 127 2.66 11.67 -7.15
C VAL A 127 2.82 10.32 -6.42
N LEU A 128 2.19 9.26 -6.92
CA LEU A 128 2.29 7.92 -6.32
C LEU A 128 3.74 7.39 -6.31
N LYS A 129 4.45 7.54 -7.43
CA LYS A 129 5.84 7.08 -7.54
C LYS A 129 6.77 7.85 -6.60
N LYS A 130 6.65 9.18 -6.52
CA LYS A 130 7.47 9.98 -5.59
C LYS A 130 7.14 9.70 -4.12
N MET A 131 5.88 9.47 -3.80
CA MET A 131 5.50 9.07 -2.44
C MET A 131 6.16 7.74 -2.05
N THR A 132 6.12 6.74 -2.95
CA THR A 132 6.59 5.36 -2.67
C THR A 132 8.10 5.16 -2.75
N GLN A 133 8.82 6.02 -3.46
CA GLN A 133 10.28 5.95 -3.58
C GLN A 133 11.01 6.56 -2.38
N CYS A 134 10.36 7.43 -1.64
CA CYS A 134 11.08 8.30 -0.71
C CYS A 134 10.89 7.95 0.78
N THR A 135 10.10 6.95 1.15
CA THR A 135 9.93 6.56 2.55
C THR A 135 11.19 5.88 3.10
N LYS A 136 11.90 6.58 3.98
CA LYS A 136 13.00 6.05 4.81
C LYS A 136 12.42 5.65 6.16
N ALA A 137 12.76 4.47 6.66
CA ALA A 137 12.45 4.12 8.03
C ALA A 137 13.70 4.00 8.89
N GLN A 138 13.61 4.57 10.09
CA GLN A 138 14.59 4.38 11.15
C GLN A 138 14.12 3.24 12.05
N SER A 139 15.03 2.32 12.36
CA SER A 139 14.80 1.24 13.31
C SER A 139 15.22 1.64 14.71
N CYS A 140 14.38 1.38 15.70
CA CYS A 140 14.70 1.63 17.11
C CYS A 140 15.79 0.70 17.70
N TRP A 141 16.25 -0.30 16.95
CA TRP A 141 17.11 -1.39 17.47
C TRP A 141 18.49 -1.49 16.81
N THR A 142 18.79 -0.69 15.78
CA THR A 142 20.11 -0.66 15.14
C THR A 142 20.41 0.74 14.65
N GLU A 143 21.52 1.33 15.10
CA GLU A 143 22.12 2.49 14.45
C GLU A 143 22.42 2.14 12.97
N ASN A 144 22.01 3.02 12.06
CA ASN A 144 22.46 3.08 10.66
C ASN A 144 22.15 1.90 9.71
N ARG A 145 20.89 1.45 9.61
CA ARG A 145 20.40 0.81 8.37
C ARG A 145 19.10 1.43 7.86
N GLU A 146 19.24 2.47 7.05
CA GLU A 146 18.14 2.98 6.21
C GLU A 146 17.70 1.89 5.22
N ARG A 147 16.43 1.46 5.28
CA ARG A 147 15.84 0.62 4.24
C ARG A 147 14.49 1.19 3.81
N THR A 148 14.24 1.17 2.50
CA THR A 148 13.05 1.75 1.88
C THR A 148 11.79 0.97 2.26
N VAL A 149 10.79 1.67 2.79
CA VAL A 149 9.51 1.09 3.26
C VAL A 149 8.45 1.01 2.15
N SER A 150 8.89 1.04 0.90
CA SER A 150 8.04 1.24 -0.28
C SER A 150 6.80 0.32 -0.31
N GLY A 151 6.92 -0.92 0.19
CA GLY A 151 5.81 -1.87 0.26
C GLY A 151 4.66 -1.46 1.20
N THR A 152 4.95 -0.78 2.33
CA THR A 152 3.90 -0.31 3.26
C THR A 152 3.12 0.86 2.69
N LEU A 153 3.77 1.77 1.96
CA LEU A 153 3.07 2.89 1.36
C LEU A 153 2.26 2.46 0.14
N LEU A 154 2.78 1.56 -0.69
CA LEU A 154 2.02 0.94 -1.79
C LEU A 154 0.78 0.21 -1.25
N ALA A 155 0.93 -0.58 -0.19
CA ALA A 155 -0.18 -1.23 0.51
C ALA A 155 -1.25 -0.22 0.98
N VAL A 156 -0.83 0.87 1.64
CA VAL A 156 -1.76 1.89 2.15
C VAL A 156 -2.43 2.71 1.04
N CYS A 157 -1.69 3.07 -0.01
CA CYS A 157 -2.18 3.87 -1.13
C CYS A 157 -2.99 3.03 -2.15
N LEU A 158 -2.80 1.71 -2.21
CA LEU A 158 -3.54 0.80 -3.10
C LEU A 158 -4.55 -0.11 -2.37
N GLY A 159 -4.64 -0.01 -1.04
CA GLY A 159 -5.62 -0.73 -0.22
C GLY A 159 -5.38 -2.25 -0.13
N VAL A 160 -4.11 -2.68 -0.18
CA VAL A 160 -3.69 -4.09 -0.12
C VAL A 160 -3.04 -4.40 1.22
#